data_AF-A0A0C4FD08-F1
#
_entry.id   AF-A0A0C4FD08-F1
#
_cell.length_a   1.000
_cell.length_b   1.000
_cell.length_c   1.000
_cell.angle_alpha   90.00
_cell.angle_beta   90.00
_cell.angle_gamma   90.00
#
_symmetry.space_group_name_H-M   'P 1'
#
loop_
_entity.id
_entity.type
_entity.pdbx_description
1 polymer ?
#
loop_
_entity_poly.entity_id
_entity_poly.type
_entity_poly.pdbx_seq_one_letter_code
_entity_poly.pdbx_strand_id
1 'polypeptide(L)'
;PVGLGKTALTLALCKKLRDRYNLGVLTNNIFIPKDQDFLQTHNALPNPSQIVVIKTSGCPHAAIREDVSANLAALEKLQTEYKCELLLVESGGDNLAANYSRELADYIIY
;
A
#
# COMPACT_ATOMS: atom_id res chain seq x y z
N PRO A 1 1.28 8.37 -11.05
CA PRO A 1 0.76 9.76 -10.96
C PRO A 1 -0.33 9.96 -9.89
N VAL A 2 -0.45 11.20 -9.39
CA VAL A 2 -1.49 11.61 -8.43
C VAL A 2 -2.85 11.68 -9.14
N GLY A 3 -3.91 11.21 -8.48
CA GLY A 3 -5.28 11.33 -9.00
C GLY A 3 -5.71 10.31 -10.07
N LEU A 4 -4.85 9.37 -10.47
CA LEU A 4 -5.19 8.37 -11.50
C LEU A 4 -5.90 7.11 -10.98
N GLY A 5 -6.44 7.15 -9.76
CA GLY A 5 -7.29 6.07 -9.25
C GLY A 5 -6.56 4.90 -8.60
N LYS A 6 -5.29 5.05 -8.16
CA LYS A 6 -4.57 4.00 -7.40
C LYS A 6 -5.38 3.49 -6.21
N THR A 7 -5.88 4.40 -5.36
CA THR A 7 -6.70 4.05 -4.20
C THR A 7 -8.01 3.38 -4.57
N ALA A 8 -8.63 3.79 -5.68
CA ALA A 8 -9.84 3.16 -6.19
C ALA A 8 -9.55 1.73 -6.69
N LEU A 9 -8.41 1.51 -7.35
CA LEU A 9 -7.95 0.19 -7.76
C LEU A 9 -7.61 -0.68 -6.54
N THR A 10 -6.89 -0.14 -5.55
CA THR A 10 -6.60 -0.82 -4.27
C THR A 10 -7.89 -1.30 -3.61
N LEU A 11 -8.91 -0.43 -3.52
CA LEU A 11 -10.22 -0.78 -2.99
C LEU A 11 -10.90 -1.91 -3.78
N ALA A 12 -10.88 -1.83 -5.11
CA ALA A 12 -11.49 -2.83 -5.98
C ALA A 12 -10.81 -4.20 -5.83
N LEU A 13 -9.47 -4.23 -5.78
CA LEU A 13 -8.68 -5.44 -5.54
C LEU A 13 -8.98 -6.03 -4.17
N CYS A 14 -9.01 -5.22 -3.12
CA CYS A 14 -9.35 -5.66 -1.77
C CYS A 14 -10.72 -6.35 -1.75
N LYS A 15 -11.76 -5.67 -2.26
CA LYS A 15 -13.12 -6.23 -2.31
C LYS A 15 -13.23 -7.50 -3.14
N LYS A 16 -12.42 -7.63 -4.19
CA LYS A 16 -12.44 -8.82 -5.07
C LYS A 16 -11.72 -10.02 -4.48
N LEU A 17 -10.69 -9.79 -3.66
CA LEU A 17 -9.74 -10.83 -3.24
C LEU A 17 -9.85 -11.21 -1.75
N ARG A 18 -10.37 -10.33 -0.88
CA ARG A 18 -10.40 -10.52 0.58
C ARG A 18 -11.18 -11.73 1.08
N ASP A 19 -12.08 -12.29 0.27
CA ASP A 19 -12.86 -13.48 0.63
C ASP A 19 -12.11 -14.78 0.25
N ARG A 20 -10.98 -14.67 -0.45
CA ARG A 20 -10.16 -15.80 -0.93
C ARG A 20 -8.75 -15.79 -0.34
N TYR A 21 -8.22 -14.62 -0.06
CA TYR A 21 -6.89 -14.42 0.47
C TYR A 21 -6.98 -13.52 1.69
N ASN A 22 -6.14 -13.81 2.68
CA ASN A 22 -5.93 -12.91 3.78
C ASN A 22 -5.03 -11.75 3.34
N LEU A 23 -5.64 -10.57 3.19
CA LEU A 23 -4.96 -9.42 2.61
C LEU A 23 -4.37 -8.49 3.67
N GLY A 24 -3.36 -7.75 3.26
CA GLY A 24 -2.87 -6.58 3.97
C GLY A 24 -2.58 -5.44 3.02
N VAL A 25 -2.75 -4.19 3.47
CA VAL A 25 -2.55 -3.01 2.64
C VAL A 25 -1.63 -2.02 3.33
N LEU A 26 -0.61 -1.56 2.62
CA LEU A 26 0.23 -0.44 3.00
C LEU A 26 -0.01 0.72 2.05
N THR A 27 -0.26 1.91 2.59
CA THR A 27 -0.35 3.16 1.82
C THR A 27 0.81 4.08 2.17
N ASN A 28 1.51 4.60 1.18
CA ASN A 28 2.51 5.65 1.37
C ASN A 28 1.86 7.01 1.24
N ASN A 29 2.01 7.89 2.24
CA ASN A 29 1.41 9.22 2.25
C ASN A 29 2.45 10.28 2.63
N ILE A 30 2.42 11.45 1.99
CA ILE A 30 3.39 12.52 2.30
C ILE A 30 2.95 13.33 3.55
N PHE A 31 1.67 13.69 3.61
CA PHE A 31 1.18 14.64 4.62
C PHE A 31 0.16 14.03 5.58
N ILE A 32 -0.93 13.50 5.03
CA ILE A 32 -2.15 13.09 5.75
C ILE A 32 -2.53 11.70 5.23
N PRO A 33 -2.97 10.77 6.09
CA PRO A 33 -3.30 9.38 5.71
C PRO A 33 -4.63 9.23 4.95
N LYS A 34 -4.92 10.12 4.00
CA LYS A 34 -6.22 10.18 3.31
C LYS A 34 -6.59 8.87 2.61
N ASP A 35 -5.61 8.17 2.06
CA ASP A 35 -5.84 6.92 1.34
C ASP A 35 -6.20 5.78 2.29
N GLN A 36 -5.55 5.71 3.47
CA GLN A 36 -5.93 4.76 4.53
C GLN A 36 -7.35 5.04 5.02
N ASP A 37 -7.66 6.31 5.35
CA ASP A 37 -8.97 6.72 5.83
C ASP A 37 -10.06 6.36 4.80
N PHE A 38 -9.79 6.62 3.52
CA PHE A 38 -10.67 6.26 2.43
C PHE A 38 -10.92 4.75 2.37
N LEU A 39 -9.87 3.94 2.39
CA LEU A 39 -9.99 2.47 2.32
C LEU A 39 -10.75 1.90 3.53
N GLN A 40 -10.48 2.41 4.74
CA GLN A 40 -11.18 1.99 5.96
C GLN A 40 -12.66 2.36 5.90
N THR A 41 -12.98 3.61 5.53
CA THR A 41 -14.37 4.10 5.41
C THR A 41 -15.18 3.29 4.39
N HIS A 42 -14.53 2.81 3.32
CA HIS A 42 -15.18 2.00 2.28
C HIS A 42 -15.16 0.49 2.57
N ASN A 43 -14.76 0.11 3.79
CA ASN A 43 -14.59 -1.27 4.23
C ASN A 43 -13.78 -2.06 3.21
N ALA A 44 -12.57 -1.62 2.88
CA ALA A 44 -11.70 -2.35 1.95
C ALA A 44 -11.41 -3.76 2.46
N LEU A 45 -11.01 -3.87 3.73
CA LEU A 45 -10.77 -5.14 4.43
C LEU A 45 -11.74 -5.31 5.61
N PRO A 46 -12.03 -6.56 6.04
CA PRO A 46 -12.88 -6.81 7.21
C PRO A 46 -12.27 -6.30 8.51
N ASN A 47 -10.94 -6.37 8.65
CA ASN A 47 -10.20 -5.81 9.78
C ASN A 47 -9.44 -4.54 9.35
N PRO A 48 -9.86 -3.34 9.79
CA PRO A 48 -9.21 -2.07 9.45
C PRO A 48 -7.73 -2.00 9.87
N SER A 49 -7.32 -2.75 10.89
CA SER A 49 -5.93 -2.78 11.37
C SER A 49 -4.95 -3.43 10.38
N GLN A 50 -5.48 -4.14 9.36
CA GLN A 50 -4.68 -4.66 8.24
C GLN A 50 -4.34 -3.59 7.19
N ILE A 51 -4.78 -2.35 7.38
CA ILE A 51 -4.47 -1.22 6.51
C ILE A 51 -3.55 -0.27 7.28
N VAL A 52 -2.29 -0.20 6.87
CA VAL A 52 -1.25 0.59 7.52
C VAL A 52 -0.81 1.75 6.63
N VAL A 53 -0.28 2.79 7.25
CA VAL A 53 0.24 3.97 6.57
C VAL A 53 1.71 4.18 6.89
N ILE A 54 2.50 4.47 5.87
CA ILE A 54 3.87 4.96 6.01
C ILE A 54 3.92 6.41 5.54
N LYS A 55 4.35 7.29 6.46
CA LYS A 55 4.56 8.69 6.14
C LYS A 55 5.93 8.87 5.48
N THR A 56 5.94 9.32 4.23
CA THR A 56 7.16 9.55 3.45
C THR A 56 7.63 11.00 3.57
N SER A 57 8.93 11.25 3.51
CA SER A 57 9.57 12.56 3.70
C SER A 57 9.53 13.50 2.47
N GLY A 58 8.48 13.45 1.65
CA GLY A 58 8.31 14.35 0.49
C GLY A 58 8.87 13.83 -0.84
N CYS A 59 9.61 12.72 -0.83
CA CYS A 59 10.06 12.01 -2.03
C CYS A 59 9.41 10.61 -2.11
N PRO A 60 8.21 10.47 -2.71
CA PRO A 60 7.49 9.20 -2.75
C PRO A 60 8.26 8.08 -3.44
N HIS A 61 8.96 8.36 -4.54
CA HIS A 61 9.81 7.38 -5.22
C HIS A 61 10.91 6.80 -4.31
N ALA A 62 11.48 7.61 -3.42
CA ALA A 62 12.57 7.15 -2.55
C ALA A 62 12.06 6.02 -1.64
N ALA A 63 10.86 6.19 -1.05
CA ALA A 63 10.25 5.22 -0.15
C ALA A 63 9.87 3.88 -0.81
N ILE A 64 9.74 3.84 -2.14
CA ILE A 64 9.40 2.61 -2.89
C ILE A 64 10.55 2.06 -3.72
N ARG A 65 11.68 2.78 -3.82
CA ARG A 65 12.78 2.42 -4.73
C ARG A 65 14.17 2.51 -4.10
N GLU A 66 14.48 3.62 -3.45
CA GLU A 66 15.85 3.94 -3.01
C GLU A 66 16.09 3.49 -1.57
N ASP A 67 15.13 3.74 -0.69
CA ASP A 67 15.11 3.25 0.68
C ASP A 67 13.73 2.69 1.00
N VAL A 68 13.60 1.37 0.85
CA VAL A 68 12.35 0.63 1.06
C VAL A 68 12.24 0.05 2.48
N SER A 69 13.21 0.34 3.35
CA SER A 69 13.33 -0.29 4.67
C SER A 69 12.09 -0.11 5.54
N ALA A 70 11.53 1.11 5.57
CA ALA A 70 10.31 1.41 6.33
C ALA A 70 9.09 0.65 5.80
N ASN A 71 8.98 0.49 4.48
CA ASN A 71 7.90 -0.28 3.87
C ASN A 71 8.06 -1.77 4.19
N LEU A 72 9.25 -2.34 4.00
CA LEU A 72 9.53 -3.74 4.30
C LEU A 72 9.24 -4.09 5.76
N ALA A 73 9.74 -3.29 6.71
CA ALA A 73 9.51 -3.53 8.13
C ALA A 73 8.02 -3.52 8.50
N ALA A 74 7.24 -2.61 7.89
CA ALA A 74 5.79 -2.57 8.11
C ALA A 74 5.07 -3.77 7.48
N LEU A 75 5.48 -4.20 6.29
CA LEU A 75 4.94 -5.35 5.58
C LEU A 75 5.23 -6.67 6.32
N GLU A 76 6.45 -6.85 6.80
CA GLU A 76 6.85 -8.01 7.62
C GLU A 76 6.02 -8.10 8.90
N LYS A 77 5.81 -6.96 9.57
CA LYS A 77 4.95 -6.89 10.76
C LYS A 77 3.52 -7.29 10.41
N LEU A 78 2.98 -6.72 9.33
CA LEU A 78 1.61 -6.99 8.88
C LEU A 78 1.41 -8.48 8.54
N GLN A 79 2.34 -9.05 7.78
CA GLN A 79 2.35 -10.47 7.42
C GLN A 79 2.42 -11.34 8.68
N THR A 80 3.30 -11.01 9.63
CA THR A 80 3.50 -11.83 10.83
C THR A 80 2.30 -11.78 11.77
N GLU A 81 1.78 -10.58 12.01
CA GLU A 81 0.68 -10.29 12.95
C GLU A 81 -0.66 -10.83 12.45
N TYR A 82 -0.95 -10.61 11.17
CA TYR A 82 -2.24 -10.96 10.59
C TYR A 82 -2.22 -12.22 9.73
N LYS A 83 -1.06 -12.84 9.48
CA LYS A 83 -0.89 -14.00 8.59
C LYS A 83 -1.36 -13.72 7.17
N CYS A 84 -1.04 -12.52 6.66
CA CYS A 84 -1.41 -12.11 5.30
C CYS A 84 -0.74 -13.03 4.26
N GLU A 85 -1.51 -13.42 3.25
CA GLU A 85 -1.06 -14.21 2.09
C GLU A 85 -0.73 -13.32 0.90
N LEU A 86 -1.34 -12.13 0.82
CA LEU A 86 -1.10 -11.14 -0.21
C LEU A 86 -1.06 -9.74 0.39
N LEU A 87 -0.04 -8.99 0.02
CA LEU A 87 0.19 -7.62 0.48
C LEU A 87 0.08 -6.65 -0.70
N LEU A 88 -0.69 -5.58 -0.53
CA LEU A 88 -0.82 -4.51 -1.51
C LEU A 88 -0.06 -3.27 -1.00
N VAL A 89 0.77 -2.68 -1.86
CA VAL A 89 1.55 -1.47 -1.53
C VAL A 89 1.17 -0.35 -2.48
N GLU A 90 0.42 0.63 -1.98
CA GLU A 90 0.07 1.84 -2.73
C GLU A 90 1.12 2.94 -2.51
N SER A 91 1.79 3.37 -3.58
CA SER A 91 2.70 4.51 -3.53
C SER A 91 1.93 5.83 -3.36
N GLY A 92 2.59 6.84 -2.78
CA GLY A 92 2.01 8.17 -2.54
C GLY A 92 1.73 9.02 -3.78
N GLY A 93 1.85 8.43 -4.98
CA GLY A 93 1.75 9.14 -6.25
C GLY A 93 3.02 9.92 -6.57
N ASP A 94 3.57 9.64 -7.74
CA ASP A 94 4.77 10.29 -8.24
C ASP A 94 4.66 10.42 -9.78
N ASN A 95 5.69 10.92 -10.45
CA ASN A 95 5.75 11.12 -11.89
C ASN A 95 5.82 9.80 -12.70
N LEU A 96 5.96 9.94 -14.02
CA LEU A 96 5.99 8.82 -14.98
C LEU A 96 7.21 7.92 -14.85
N ALA A 97 8.27 8.36 -14.16
CA ALA A 97 9.50 7.61 -13.98
C ALA A 97 9.52 6.77 -12.69
N ALA A 98 8.45 6.83 -11.88
CA ALA A 98 8.37 6.08 -10.64
C ALA A 98 8.21 4.58 -10.90
N ASN A 99 9.05 3.80 -10.24
CA ASN A 99 9.06 2.35 -10.34
C ASN A 99 9.44 1.76 -8.98
N TYR A 100 8.89 0.59 -8.64
CA TYR A 100 9.18 -0.06 -7.37
C TYR A 100 10.53 -0.79 -7.45
N SER A 101 11.24 -0.82 -6.32
CA SER A 101 12.36 -1.74 -6.13
C SER A 101 11.86 -3.18 -6.23
N ARG A 102 12.68 -4.04 -6.85
CA ARG A 102 12.45 -5.49 -6.88
C ARG A 102 12.54 -6.14 -5.51
N GLU A 103 13.18 -5.46 -4.55
CA GLU A 103 13.22 -5.91 -3.15
C GLU A 103 11.89 -5.69 -2.43
N LEU A 104 11.08 -4.72 -2.90
CA LEU A 104 9.82 -4.35 -2.27
C LEU A 104 8.60 -5.02 -2.92
N ALA A 105 8.62 -5.21 -4.24
CA ALA A 105 7.47 -5.67 -5.00
C ALA A 105 7.80 -6.80 -5.97
N ASP A 106 7.13 -7.94 -5.79
CA ASP A 106 7.18 -9.08 -6.72
C ASP A 106 6.52 -8.72 -8.06
N TYR A 107 5.38 -8.01 -7.99
CA TYR A 107 4.57 -7.59 -9.13
C TYR A 107 4.24 -6.10 -9.02
N ILE A 108 4.17 -5.43 -10.18
CA ILE A 108 3.95 -3.99 -10.26
C ILE A 108 2.81 -3.72 -11.24
N ILE A 109 1.86 -2.88 -10.81
CA ILE A 109 0.77 -2.33 -11.63
C ILE A 109 0.98 -0.82 -11.70
N TYR A 110 0.96 -0.26 -12.92
CA TYR A 110 1.15 1.17 -13.18
C TYR A 110 -0.06 1.79 -13.86
#